data_AF-A0A7L2CT83-F1
#
_entry.id   AF-A0A7L2CT83-F1
#
_cell.length_a   1.000
_cell.length_b   1.000
_cell.length_c   1.000
_cell.angle_alpha   90.00
_cell.angle_beta   90.00
_cell.angle_gamma   90.00
#
_symmetry.space_group_name_H-M   'P 1'
#
loop_
_entity.id
_entity.type
_entity.pdbx_description
1 polymer ?
#
loop_
_entity_poly.entity_id
_entity_poly.type
_entity_poly.pdbx_seq_one_letter_code
_entity_poly.pdbx_strand_id
1 'polypeptide(L)'
;VLTGTVKSVSRGPPQEPGWAVLSVLTLHKSGGLGVPPPGKGATLRLQLPCRLCPALKKGSSYVLMGRLAGDGTALLPPDAFVVPYRPQQQQILENLSKRPCRGTP
;
A
#
# COMPACT_ATOMS: atom_id res chain seq x y z
N VAL A 1 -0.19 -4.56 4.33
CA VAL A 1 -0.42 -5.12 2.98
C VAL A 1 -1.83 -4.83 2.55
N LEU A 2 -1.99 -4.16 1.41
CA LEU A 2 -3.31 -3.77 0.88
C LEU A 2 -3.31 -3.83 -0.65
N THR A 3 -4.51 -3.94 -1.21
CA THR A 3 -4.78 -3.73 -2.62
C THR A 3 -5.52 -2.41 -2.78
N GLY A 4 -5.08 -1.56 -3.70
CA GLY A 4 -5.70 -0.25 -3.90
C GLY A 4 -5.45 0.33 -5.29
N THR A 5 -6.33 1.24 -5.71
CA THR A 5 -6.18 2.01 -6.95
C THR A 5 -5.56 3.36 -6.65
N VAL A 6 -4.51 3.71 -7.39
CA VAL A 6 -3.83 4.99 -7.22
C VAL A 6 -4.72 6.12 -7.74
N LYS A 7 -5.13 7.03 -6.87
CA LYS A 7 -5.94 8.22 -7.21
C LYS A 7 -5.06 9.42 -7.55
N SER A 8 -3.98 9.63 -6.80
CA SER A 8 -3.00 10.68 -7.07
C SER A 8 -1.63 10.32 -6.51
N VAL A 9 -0.59 10.88 -7.12
CA VAL A 9 0.80 10.73 -6.69
C VAL A 9 1.45 12.11 -6.81
N SER A 10 2.08 12.55 -5.73
CA SER A 10 2.94 13.72 -5.67
C SER A 10 4.33 13.26 -5.25
N ARG A 11 5.37 13.67 -5.97
CA ARG A 11 6.75 13.24 -5.68
C ARG A 11 7.53 14.22 -4.80
N GLY A 12 6.93 15.37 -4.44
CA GLY A 12 7.54 16.38 -3.56
C GLY A 12 8.79 17.08 -4.15
N PRO A 13 9.17 18.27 -3.63
CA PRO A 13 10.43 18.98 -3.93
C PRO A 13 11.60 18.42 -3.12
N PRO A 14 12.89 18.40 -3.59
CA PRO A 14 14.05 17.58 -3.10
C PRO A 14 14.19 17.32 -1.59
N GLN A 15 13.74 18.26 -0.78
CA GLN A 15 13.84 18.26 0.66
C GLN A 15 12.65 17.56 1.38
N GLU A 16 11.56 17.26 0.67
CA GLU A 16 10.35 16.64 1.23
C GLU A 16 10.03 15.26 0.62
N PRO A 17 9.49 14.32 1.41
CA PRO A 17 8.99 13.05 0.91
C PRO A 17 7.74 13.24 0.05
N GLY A 18 7.61 12.41 -0.98
CA GLY A 18 6.39 12.36 -1.80
C GLY A 18 5.22 11.75 -1.04
N TRP A 19 4.04 11.80 -1.65
CA TRP A 19 2.86 11.12 -1.16
C TRP A 19 2.03 10.53 -2.29
N ALA A 20 1.40 9.39 -2.05
CA ALA A 20 0.43 8.78 -2.94
C ALA A 20 -0.90 8.61 -2.21
N VAL A 21 -1.99 8.92 -2.89
CA VAL A 21 -3.35 8.69 -2.40
C VAL A 21 -3.91 7.50 -3.13
N LEU A 22 -4.37 6.51 -2.37
CA LEU A 22 -4.94 5.29 -2.88
C LEU A 22 -6.39 5.15 -2.44
N SER A 23 -7.25 4.66 -3.32
CA SER A 23 -8.53 4.10 -2.93
C SER A 23 -8.31 2.64 -2.52
N VAL A 24 -8.61 2.29 -1.28
CA VAL A 24 -8.42 0.94 -0.75
C VAL A 24 -9.52 0.03 -1.30
N LEU A 25 -9.13 -1.02 -2.01
CA LEU A 25 -10.03 -2.06 -2.49
C LEU A 25 -10.15 -3.17 -1.45
N THR A 26 -9.02 -3.62 -0.91
CA THR A 26 -8.97 -4.74 0.04
C THR A 26 -7.79 -4.54 0.99
N LEU A 27 -8.00 -4.80 2.28
CA LEU A 27 -6.96 -4.74 3.30
C LEU A 27 -6.63 -6.16 3.75
N HIS A 28 -5.41 -6.63 3.47
CA HIS A 28 -4.98 -8.00 3.80
C HIS A 28 -4.26 -8.08 5.14
N LYS A 29 -3.44 -7.07 5.45
CA LYS A 29 -2.72 -6.95 6.72
C LYS A 29 -2.65 -5.49 7.11
N SER A 30 -3.35 -5.11 8.18
CA SER A 30 -3.40 -3.74 8.70
C SER A 30 -2.18 -3.37 9.52
N GLY A 31 -1.65 -4.30 10.34
CA GLY A 31 -0.43 -4.09 11.14
C GLY A 31 -0.53 -2.94 12.15
N GLY A 32 -1.74 -2.47 12.49
CA GLY A 32 -2.00 -1.28 13.30
C GLY A 32 -2.58 -0.08 12.54
N LEU A 33 -2.66 -0.16 11.20
CA LEU A 33 -3.27 0.89 10.39
C LEU A 33 -4.79 0.89 10.56
N GLY A 34 -5.31 1.92 11.22
CA GLY A 34 -6.75 2.17 11.38
C GLY A 34 -7.39 2.71 10.10
N VAL A 35 -7.46 1.90 9.03
CA VAL A 35 -8.22 2.27 7.84
C VAL A 35 -9.69 1.92 8.06
N PRO A 36 -10.64 2.82 7.74
CA PRO A 36 -12.05 2.47 7.70
C PRO A 36 -12.29 1.27 6.76
N PRO A 37 -13.29 0.42 7.03
CA PRO A 37 -13.48 -0.82 6.30
C PRO A 37 -13.53 -0.60 4.77
N PRO A 38 -12.85 -1.46 3.98
CA PRO A 38 -12.83 -1.36 2.53
C PRO A 38 -14.28 -1.43 1.98
N GLY A 39 -14.62 -0.52 1.07
CA GLY A 39 -15.97 -0.40 0.49
C GLY A 39 -16.65 0.95 0.67
N LYS A 40 -16.31 1.75 1.71
CA LYS A 40 -16.86 3.10 1.91
C LYS A 40 -16.07 4.23 1.24
N GLY A 41 -15.31 3.95 0.17
CA GLY A 41 -14.39 4.93 -0.41
C GLY A 41 -13.19 5.23 0.50
N ALA A 42 -12.78 4.25 1.31
CA ALA A 42 -11.63 4.35 2.20
C ALA A 42 -10.39 4.76 1.38
N THR A 43 -9.93 5.98 1.62
CA THR A 43 -8.81 6.58 0.93
C THR A 43 -7.62 6.60 1.89
N LEU A 44 -6.47 6.10 1.44
CA LEU A 44 -5.25 6.04 2.23
C LEU A 44 -4.17 6.90 1.59
N ARG A 45 -3.56 7.78 2.39
CA ARG A 45 -2.36 8.52 2.01
C ARG A 45 -1.13 7.72 2.45
N LEU A 46 -0.26 7.38 1.51
CA LEU A 46 1.04 6.80 1.77
C LEU A 46 2.13 7.82 1.51
N GLN A 47 3.15 7.81 2.36
CA GLN A 47 4.35 8.59 2.18
C GLN A 47 5.37 7.81 1.34
N LEU A 48 5.94 8.49 0.35
CA LEU A 48 6.95 7.97 -0.57
C LEU A 48 8.30 8.62 -0.23
N PRO A 49 9.18 7.95 0.53
CA PRO A 49 10.52 8.46 0.80
C PRO A 49 11.39 8.50 -0.47
N CYS A 50 11.13 7.62 -1.43
CA CYS A 50 11.79 7.60 -2.72
C CYS A 50 10.88 8.17 -3.81
N ARG A 51 11.47 8.92 -4.74
CA ARG A 51 10.74 9.60 -5.83
C ARG A 51 10.69 8.82 -7.12
N LEU A 52 11.76 8.10 -7.40
CA LEU A 52 11.84 7.27 -8.59
C LEU A 52 11.14 5.94 -8.37
N CYS A 53 11.08 5.45 -7.13
CA CYS A 53 10.55 4.15 -6.78
C CYS A 53 9.53 4.25 -5.64
N PRO A 54 8.43 3.49 -5.67
CA PRO A 54 7.98 2.60 -6.75
C PRO A 54 7.24 3.34 -7.88
N ALA A 55 7.26 2.76 -9.09
CA ALA A 55 6.59 3.32 -10.27
C ALA A 55 5.06 3.14 -10.19
N LEU A 56 4.39 4.09 -9.53
CA LEU A 56 2.93 4.12 -9.42
C LEU A 56 2.31 4.93 -10.56
N LYS A 57 1.35 4.33 -11.27
CA LYS A 57 0.55 4.99 -12.30
C LYS A 57 -0.84 5.34 -11.76
N LYS A 58 -1.24 6.61 -11.89
CA LYS A 58 -2.60 7.06 -11.56
C LYS A 58 -3.64 6.25 -12.35
N GLY A 59 -4.70 5.84 -11.67
CA GLY A 59 -5.81 5.05 -12.22
C GLY A 59 -5.53 3.54 -12.29
N SER A 60 -4.30 3.10 -12.04
CA SER A 60 -3.96 1.68 -12.01
C SER A 60 -4.07 1.11 -10.59
N SER A 61 -4.46 -0.15 -10.50
CA SER A 61 -4.60 -0.89 -9.24
C SER A 61 -3.32 -1.67 -8.96
N TYR A 62 -2.88 -1.65 -7.71
CA TYR A 62 -1.66 -2.31 -7.26
C TYR A 62 -1.88 -3.07 -5.96
N VAL A 63 -1.08 -4.09 -5.74
CA VAL A 63 -0.84 -4.69 -4.43
C VAL A 63 0.36 -3.99 -3.83
N LEU A 64 0.19 -3.39 -2.65
CA LEU A 64 1.24 -2.63 -1.96
C LEU A 64 1.54 -3.23 -0.59
N MET A 65 2.81 -3.56 -0.39
CA MET A 65 3.34 -4.00 0.90
C MET A 65 4.19 -2.88 1.51
N GLY A 66 3.50 -1.91 2.10
CA GLY A 66 4.12 -0.84 2.88
C GLY A 66 4.38 -1.23 4.33
N ARG A 67 5.01 -0.32 5.05
CA ARG A 67 5.24 -0.38 6.50
C ARG A 67 4.51 0.77 7.18
N LEU A 68 4.30 0.65 8.47
CA LEU A 68 3.89 1.75 9.32
C LEU A 68 5.14 2.34 9.96
N ALA A 69 5.27 3.67 9.91
CA ALA A 69 6.24 4.37 10.73
C ALA A 69 5.76 4.40 12.20
N GLY A 70 6.66 4.70 13.14
CA GLY A 70 6.38 4.64 14.59
C GLY A 70 5.30 5.61 15.06
N ASP A 71 5.01 6.65 14.27
CA ASP A 71 3.94 7.63 14.45
C ASP A 71 2.58 7.17 13.88
N GLY A 72 2.51 5.97 13.28
CA GLY A 72 1.32 5.44 12.63
C GLY A 72 1.16 5.88 11.16
N THR A 73 2.13 6.61 10.60
CA THR A 73 2.09 7.03 9.19
C THR A 73 2.36 5.84 8.27
N ALA A 74 1.50 5.65 7.25
CA ALA A 74 1.71 4.63 6.23
C ALA A 74 2.84 5.04 5.27
N LEU A 75 3.90 4.25 5.21
CA LEU A 75 5.08 4.51 4.40
C LEU A 75 5.30 3.40 3.37
N LEU A 76 5.71 3.78 2.16
CA LEU A 76 6.04 2.87 1.09
C LEU A 76 7.52 2.98 0.75
N PRO A 77 8.39 2.21 1.43
CA PRO A 77 9.83 2.32 1.23
C PRO A 77 10.25 1.81 -0.17
N PRO A 78 11.45 2.14 -0.66
CA PRO A 78 11.88 1.77 -2.02
C PRO A 78 12.01 0.25 -2.24
N ASP A 79 12.27 -0.51 -1.17
CA ASP A 79 12.30 -1.98 -1.13
C ASP A 79 10.90 -2.60 -0.98
N ALA A 80 9.84 -1.79 -0.93
CA ALA A 80 8.48 -2.28 -0.81
C ALA A 80 8.08 -3.10 -2.03
N PHE A 81 7.40 -4.22 -1.76
CA PHE A 81 6.80 -5.01 -2.81
C PHE A 81 5.56 -4.28 -3.37
N VAL A 82 5.68 -3.83 -4.62
CA VAL A 82 4.60 -3.15 -5.35
C VAL A 82 4.46 -3.79 -6.73
N VAL A 83 3.30 -4.39 -6.99
CA VAL A 83 3.00 -5.04 -8.27
C VAL A 83 1.61 -4.66 -8.77
N PRO A 84 1.40 -4.60 -10.10
CA PRO A 84 0.06 -4.39 -10.65
C PRO A 84 -0.90 -5.47 -10.15
N TYR A 85 -2.08 -5.03 -9.72
CA TYR A 85 -3.11 -5.91 -9.20
C TYR A 85 -3.74 -6.72 -10.34
N ARG A 86 -3.78 -8.05 -10.14
CA ARG A 86 -4.56 -8.98 -10.97
C ARG A 86 -5.52 -9.77 -10.09
N PRO A 87 -6.73 -10.10 -10.58
CA PRO A 87 -7.73 -10.83 -9.80
C PRO A 87 -7.22 -12.20 -9.29
N GLN A 88 -6.38 -12.88 -10.06
CA GLN A 88 -5.74 -14.14 -9.63
C GLN A 88 -4.88 -13.97 -8.36
N GLN A 89 -4.28 -12.80 -8.14
CA GLN A 89 -3.49 -12.52 -6.94
C GLN A 89 -4.37 -12.32 -5.71
N GLN A 90 -5.62 -11.87 -5.87
CA GLN A 90 -6.54 -11.62 -4.76
C GLN A 90 -6.75 -12.89 -3.93
N GLN A 91 -7.06 -14.01 -4.59
CA GLN A 91 -7.28 -15.29 -3.92
C GLN A 91 -6.04 -15.74 -3.14
N ILE A 92 -4.85 -15.53 -3.68
CA ILE A 92 -3.59 -15.90 -3.02
C ILE A 92 -3.38 -15.03 -1.78
N LEU A 93 -3.55 -13.72 -1.90
CA LEU A 93 -3.40 -12.75 -0.79
C LEU A 93 -4.42 -13.01 0.33
N GLU A 94 -5.66 -13.36 -0.01
CA GLU A 94 -6.69 -13.73 0.97
C GLU A 94 -6.39 -15.06 1.67
N ASN A 95 -5.81 -16.04 0.97
CA ASN A 95 -5.37 -17.27 1.61
C ASN A 95 -4.16 -17.06 2.52
N LEU A 96 -3.24 -16.18 2.11
CA LEU A 96 -2.07 -15.82 2.91
C LEU A 96 -2.44 -14.98 4.13
N SER A 97 -3.45 -14.12 4.06
CA SER A 97 -3.90 -13.33 5.22
C SER A 97 -4.53 -14.20 6.31
N LYS A 98 -5.16 -15.32 5.92
CA LYS A 98 -5.78 -16.29 6.84
C LYS A 98 -4.78 -17.27 7.47
N ARG A 99 -3.57 -17.39 6.92
CA ARG A 99 -2.55 -18.34 7.40
C ARG A 99 -1.45 -17.60 8.17
N PRO A 100 -0.94 -18.14 9.29
CA PRO A 100 0.21 -17.56 9.96
C PRO A 100 1.43 -17.60 9.03
N CYS A 101 2.18 -16.51 8.97
CA CYS A 101 3.41 -16.43 8.19
C CYS A 101 4.44 -17.39 8.80
N ARG A 102 5.01 -18.30 8.01
CA ARG A 102 6.06 -19.25 8.46
C ARG A 102 7.47 -18.66 8.50
N GLY A 103 7.59 -17.33 8.56
CA GLY A 103 8.88 -16.67 8.66
C GLY A 103 9.43 -16.85 10.07
N THR A 104 10.50 -17.61 10.20
CA THR A 104 11.35 -17.62 11.40
C THR A 104 11.84 -16.20 11.67
N PRO A 105 11.87 -15.74 12.93
CA PRO A 105 12.37 -14.42 13.30
C PRO A 105 13.84 -14.20 12.92
#